data_AF-A0A3D3KWM7-F1
#
_entry.id   AF-A0A3D3KWM7-F1
#
_cell.length_a   1.000
_cell.length_b   1.000
_cell.length_c   1.000
_cell.angle_alpha   90.00
_cell.angle_beta   90.00
_cell.angle_gamma   90.00
#
_symmetry.space_group_name_H-M   'P 1'
#
loop_
_entity.id
_entity.type
_entity.pdbx_description
1 polymer ?
#
loop_
_entity_poly.entity_id
_entity_poly.type
_entity_poly.pdbx_seq_one_letter_code
_entity_poly.pdbx_strand_id
1 'polypeptide(L)'
;DALWILNGLVFAILLFATGQWVRIVPTSWDVVPNALSAALQYASLNWPTEDGWVNYNALQLLAYFATVFIAAPLAFISGIRTSSAWPKKAPALNKAYPMELARAIHFPVMIYFVAFVVVHVFLVLATGALRNLNHMYGGSDDDAGWFGFWVFAVSVAVMVAAWFLARPIFLRPIASLMGKVSR
;
A
#
# COMPACT_ATOMS: atom_id res chain seq x y z
N ASP A 1 -10.55 -6.82 7.01
CA ASP A 1 -10.97 -5.46 6.63
C ASP A 1 -10.76 -4.42 7.72
N ALA A 2 -11.23 -4.63 8.96
CA ALA A 2 -11.13 -3.61 10.02
C ALA A 2 -9.70 -3.08 10.27
N LEU A 3 -8.70 -3.97 10.35
CA LEU A 3 -7.29 -3.56 10.51
C LEU A 3 -6.78 -2.73 9.34
N TRP A 4 -7.16 -3.09 8.10
CA TRP A 4 -6.78 -2.34 6.90
C TRP A 4 -7.38 -0.94 6.88
N ILE A 5 -8.68 -0.84 7.19
CA ILE A 5 -9.42 0.42 7.30
C ILE A 5 -8.79 1.31 8.38
N LEU A 6 -8.56 0.77 9.57
CA LEU A 6 -7.96 1.51 10.68
C LEU A 6 -6.55 2.00 10.31
N ASN A 7 -5.71 1.13 9.75
CA ASN A 7 -4.36 1.51 9.31
C ASN A 7 -4.40 2.60 8.23
N GLY A 8 -5.31 2.48 7.26
CA GLY A 8 -5.52 3.48 6.22
C GLY A 8 -5.99 4.84 6.77
N LEU A 9 -6.86 4.83 7.78
CA LEU A 9 -7.30 6.06 8.46
C LEU A 9 -6.16 6.73 9.23
N VAL A 10 -5.38 5.96 9.99
CA VAL A 10 -4.19 6.47 10.70
C VAL A 10 -3.19 7.05 9.70
N PHE A 11 -2.91 6.33 8.61
CA PHE A 11 -2.04 6.79 7.54
C PHE A 11 -2.52 8.12 6.94
N ALA A 12 -3.81 8.21 6.58
CA ALA A 12 -4.38 9.43 6.01
C ALA A 12 -4.25 10.61 6.98
N ILE A 13 -4.59 10.41 8.26
CA ILE A 13 -4.47 11.45 9.30
C ILE A 13 -3.04 11.94 9.39
N LEU A 14 -2.06 11.03 9.51
CA LEU A 14 -0.64 11.40 9.61
C LEU A 14 -0.16 12.11 8.35
N LEU A 15 -0.52 11.62 7.17
CA LEU A 15 -0.12 12.19 5.88
C LEU A 15 -0.56 13.65 5.74
N PHE A 16 -1.81 13.96 6.13
CA PHE A 16 -2.32 15.33 6.07
C PHE A 16 -1.82 16.19 7.23
N ALA A 17 -1.78 15.67 8.45
CA ALA A 17 -1.36 16.41 9.65
C ALA A 17 0.12 16.83 9.60
N THR A 18 0.98 16.01 8.97
CA THR A 18 2.42 16.30 8.83
C THR A 18 2.78 17.07 7.56
N GLY A 19 1.81 17.34 6.67
CA GLY A 19 2.06 17.99 5.39
C GLY A 19 2.82 17.14 4.36
N GLN A 20 3.09 15.86 4.67
CA GLN A 20 3.85 14.97 3.78
C GLN A 20 3.13 14.68 2.45
N TRP A 21 1.80 14.88 2.39
CA TRP A 21 1.04 14.79 1.15
C TRP A 21 1.58 15.69 0.02
N VAL A 22 2.19 16.85 0.35
CA VAL A 22 2.71 17.80 -0.65
C VAL A 22 3.84 17.19 -1.48
N ARG A 23 4.57 16.21 -0.94
CA ARG A 23 5.65 15.51 -1.65
C ARG A 23 5.15 14.59 -2.76
N ILE A 24 3.90 14.18 -2.70
CA ILE A 24 3.32 13.17 -3.60
C ILE A 24 2.20 13.74 -4.47
N VAL A 25 1.99 15.06 -4.47
CA VAL A 25 1.03 15.74 -5.35
C VAL A 25 1.80 16.49 -6.45
N PRO A 26 1.59 16.17 -7.74
CA PRO A 26 2.21 16.91 -8.83
C PRO A 26 1.81 18.39 -8.82
N THR A 27 2.79 19.27 -8.93
CA THR A 27 2.60 20.73 -8.93
C THR A 27 2.84 21.38 -10.30
N SER A 28 3.39 20.63 -11.27
CA SER A 28 3.61 21.06 -12.65
C SER A 28 3.19 19.97 -13.63
N TRP A 29 2.78 20.38 -14.84
CA TRP A 29 2.49 19.49 -15.96
C TRP A 29 3.73 18.82 -16.56
N ASP A 30 4.93 19.33 -16.27
CA ASP A 30 6.21 18.73 -16.69
C ASP A 30 6.40 17.30 -16.15
N VAL A 31 5.63 16.92 -15.12
CA VAL A 31 5.62 15.57 -14.57
C VAL A 31 5.31 14.52 -15.63
N VAL A 32 4.46 14.83 -16.62
CA VAL A 32 4.04 13.85 -17.64
C VAL A 32 5.18 13.49 -18.60
N PRO A 33 5.83 14.45 -19.30
CA PRO A 33 6.97 14.12 -20.17
C PRO A 33 8.17 13.58 -19.38
N ASN A 34 8.39 14.03 -18.14
CA ASN A 34 9.46 13.51 -17.29
C ASN A 34 9.19 12.07 -16.85
N ALA A 35 7.93 11.71 -16.56
CA ALA A 35 7.55 10.35 -16.20
C ALA A 35 7.74 9.39 -17.39
N LEU A 36 7.42 9.83 -18.61
CA LEU A 36 7.70 9.03 -19.82
C LEU A 36 9.21 8.80 -19.98
N SER A 37 10.02 9.84 -19.77
CA SER A 37 11.48 9.72 -19.84
C SER A 37 12.03 8.74 -18.79
N ALA A 38 11.55 8.83 -17.55
CA ALA A 38 11.90 7.89 -16.49
C ALA A 38 11.44 6.46 -16.81
N ALA A 39 10.24 6.29 -17.37
CA ALA A 39 9.73 4.98 -17.78
C ALA A 39 10.61 4.34 -18.86
N LEU A 40 11.09 5.13 -19.83
CA LEU A 40 12.03 4.65 -20.84
C LEU A 40 13.38 4.25 -20.23
N GLN A 41 13.87 5.02 -19.25
CA GLN A 41 15.08 4.67 -18.51
C GLN A 41 14.92 3.34 -17.78
N TYR A 42 13.84 3.16 -17.01
CA TYR A 42 13.47 1.90 -16.36
C TYR A 42 13.20 0.74 -17.34
N ALA A 43 12.76 1.01 -18.58
CA ALA A 43 12.63 -0.03 -19.59
C ALA A 43 13.99 -0.43 -20.19
N SER A 44 14.96 0.47 -20.18
CA SER A 44 16.25 0.33 -20.87
C SER A 44 17.37 -0.32 -20.05
N LEU A 45 17.08 -0.85 -18.85
CA LEU A 45 18.10 -1.31 -17.88
C LEU A 45 19.07 -0.22 -17.37
N ASN A 46 18.80 1.06 -17.64
CA ASN A 46 19.59 2.20 -17.19
C ASN A 46 18.84 3.03 -16.13
N TRP A 47 19.02 2.71 -14.86
CA TRP A 47 18.14 3.21 -13.79
C TRP A 47 18.47 4.66 -13.43
N PRO A 48 17.46 5.54 -13.31
CA PRO A 48 17.69 6.88 -12.78
C PRO A 48 18.25 6.81 -11.36
N THR A 49 19.13 7.75 -11.04
CA THR A 49 19.58 7.94 -9.65
C THR A 49 18.43 8.52 -8.82
N GLU A 50 17.99 7.76 -7.83
CA GLU A 50 16.90 8.16 -6.93
C GLU A 50 17.42 8.54 -5.55
N ASP A 51 16.84 9.60 -4.98
CA ASP A 51 16.96 9.99 -3.58
C ASP A 51 15.58 10.34 -3.03
N GLY A 52 14.92 9.35 -2.43
CA GLY A 52 13.55 9.46 -1.93
C GLY A 52 13.37 10.41 -0.74
N TRP A 53 14.46 10.85 -0.09
CA TRP A 53 14.39 11.84 0.98
C TRP A 53 14.34 13.25 0.43
N VAL A 54 14.96 13.50 -0.72
CA VAL A 54 14.99 14.81 -1.36
C VAL A 54 13.83 14.96 -2.34
N ASN A 55 13.73 14.09 -3.35
CA ASN A 55 12.67 14.16 -4.37
C ASN A 55 12.43 12.80 -5.04
N TYR A 56 11.17 12.50 -5.34
CA TYR A 56 10.82 11.39 -6.23
C TYR A 56 10.99 11.79 -7.69
N ASN A 57 11.49 10.88 -8.53
CA ASN A 57 11.35 11.06 -9.97
C ASN A 57 9.87 11.15 -10.38
N ALA A 58 9.59 11.71 -11.55
CA ALA A 58 8.23 11.97 -12.01
C ALA A 58 7.36 10.71 -12.17
N LEU A 59 7.94 9.56 -12.54
CA LEU A 59 7.20 8.29 -12.64
C LEU A 59 6.79 7.78 -11.27
N GLN A 60 7.72 7.79 -10.30
CA GLN A 60 7.44 7.46 -8.90
C GLN A 60 6.41 8.41 -8.30
N LEU A 61 6.54 9.72 -8.53
CA LEU A 61 5.60 10.73 -8.07
C LEU A 61 4.16 10.42 -8.54
N LEU A 62 3.98 10.15 -9.84
CA LEU A 62 2.66 9.79 -10.39
C LEU A 62 2.16 8.45 -9.83
N ALA A 63 3.04 7.47 -9.66
CA ALA A 63 2.68 6.18 -9.10
C ALA A 63 2.21 6.32 -7.64
N TYR A 64 2.90 7.12 -6.82
CA TYR A 64 2.51 7.39 -5.44
C TYR A 64 1.24 8.22 -5.36
N PHE A 65 1.09 9.25 -6.19
CA PHE A 65 -0.15 10.02 -6.28
C PHE A 65 -1.35 9.11 -6.58
N ALA A 66 -1.24 8.31 -7.64
CA ALA A 66 -2.30 7.39 -8.05
C ALA A 66 -2.60 6.35 -6.97
N THR A 67 -1.58 5.78 -6.34
CA THR A 67 -1.75 4.78 -5.28
C THR A 67 -2.48 5.36 -4.07
N VAL A 68 -2.05 6.55 -3.61
CA VAL A 68 -2.52 7.15 -2.35
C VAL A 68 -3.86 7.88 -2.53
N PHE A 69 -4.05 8.63 -3.60
CA PHE A 69 -5.24 9.49 -3.77
C PHE A 69 -6.32 8.91 -4.69
N ILE A 70 -6.02 7.82 -5.40
CA ILE A 70 -6.99 7.20 -6.32
C ILE A 70 -7.25 5.75 -5.89
N ALA A 71 -6.24 4.88 -5.95
CA ALA A 71 -6.41 3.45 -5.70
C ALA A 71 -6.83 3.16 -4.25
N ALA A 72 -6.17 3.77 -3.26
CA ALA A 72 -6.50 3.54 -1.85
C ALA A 72 -7.92 3.99 -1.48
N PRO A 73 -8.41 5.20 -1.86
CA PRO A 73 -9.80 5.59 -1.65
C PRO A 73 -10.80 4.67 -2.36
N LEU A 74 -10.52 4.27 -3.60
CA LEU A 74 -11.39 3.34 -4.33
C LEU A 74 -11.46 1.98 -3.63
N ALA A 75 -10.34 1.44 -3.15
CA ALA A 75 -10.29 0.21 -2.37
C ALA A 75 -11.04 0.34 -1.04
N PHE A 76 -10.93 1.49 -0.37
CA PHE A 76 -11.62 1.77 0.89
C PHE A 76 -13.14 1.77 0.70
N ILE A 77 -13.66 2.55 -0.26
CA ILE A 77 -15.09 2.68 -0.53
C ILE A 77 -15.70 1.33 -0.96
N SER A 78 -15.04 0.66 -1.91
CA SER A 78 -15.50 -0.64 -2.41
C SER A 78 -15.31 -1.78 -1.42
N GLY A 79 -14.28 -1.72 -0.57
CA GLY A 79 -14.03 -2.65 0.52
C GLY A 79 -15.09 -2.56 1.61
N ILE A 80 -15.48 -1.35 2.03
CA ILE A 80 -16.54 -1.16 3.04
C ILE A 80 -17.86 -1.80 2.57
N ARG A 81 -18.20 -1.65 1.29
CA ARG A 81 -19.43 -2.21 0.71
C ARG A 81 -19.44 -3.74 0.66
N THR A 82 -18.28 -4.36 0.47
CA THR A 82 -18.11 -5.83 0.43
C THR A 82 -17.92 -6.43 1.82
N SER A 83 -17.61 -5.61 2.83
CA SER A 83 -17.41 -6.03 4.22
C SER A 83 -18.72 -6.39 4.96
N SER A 84 -18.58 -7.09 6.09
CA SER A 84 -19.69 -7.40 7.00
C SER A 84 -20.24 -6.18 7.76
N ALA A 85 -19.55 -5.03 7.72
CA ALA A 85 -19.96 -3.80 8.41
C ALA A 85 -21.06 -3.03 7.64
N TRP A 86 -21.28 -3.35 6.36
CA TRP A 86 -22.29 -2.66 5.55
C TRP A 86 -23.72 -2.97 6.04
N PRO A 87 -24.59 -1.95 6.19
CA PRO A 87 -25.94 -2.15 6.71
C PRO A 87 -26.81 -2.96 5.74
N LYS A 88 -27.21 -4.16 6.14
CA LYS A 88 -28.05 -5.05 5.32
C LYS A 88 -29.48 -4.51 5.12
N LYS A 89 -30.01 -3.79 6.12
CA LYS A 89 -31.38 -3.26 6.15
C LYS A 89 -31.47 -1.79 5.71
N ALA A 90 -30.77 -1.42 4.63
CA ALA A 90 -30.76 -0.05 4.10
C ALA A 90 -31.08 -0.06 2.58
N PRO A 91 -32.34 -0.22 2.17
CA PRO A 91 -32.71 -0.44 0.76
C PRO A 91 -32.34 0.72 -0.16
N ALA A 92 -32.51 1.98 0.28
CA ALA A 92 -32.11 3.16 -0.50
C ALA A 92 -30.60 3.18 -0.75
N LEU A 93 -29.81 2.93 0.30
CA LEU A 93 -28.35 2.89 0.23
C LEU A 93 -27.84 1.72 -0.63
N ASN A 94 -28.45 0.54 -0.49
CA ASN A 94 -28.10 -0.65 -1.27
C ASN A 94 -28.43 -0.51 -2.76
N LYS A 95 -29.47 0.26 -3.09
CA LYS A 95 -29.82 0.61 -4.47
C LYS A 95 -28.86 1.65 -5.04
N ALA A 96 -28.47 2.65 -4.25
CA ALA A 96 -27.53 3.68 -4.67
C ALA A 96 -26.12 3.13 -4.89
N TYR A 97 -25.68 2.17 -4.06
CA TYR A 97 -24.40 1.50 -4.21
C TYR A 97 -24.56 -0.03 -4.29
N PRO A 98 -24.81 -0.58 -5.50
CA PRO A 98 -25.00 -2.01 -5.68
C PRO A 98 -23.71 -2.80 -5.49
N MET A 99 -23.85 -4.07 -5.08
CA MET A 99 -22.70 -4.96 -4.81
C MET A 99 -21.90 -5.25 -6.08
N GLU A 100 -22.57 -5.29 -7.22
CA GLU A 100 -21.99 -5.52 -8.55
C GLU A 100 -21.00 -4.39 -8.89
N LEU A 101 -21.41 -3.14 -8.66
CA LEU A 101 -20.55 -1.97 -8.88
C LEU A 101 -19.34 -1.98 -7.95
N ALA A 102 -19.56 -2.30 -6.66
CA ALA A 102 -18.47 -2.39 -5.71
C ALA A 102 -17.42 -3.44 -6.13
N ARG A 103 -17.86 -4.62 -6.56
CA ARG A 103 -16.95 -5.68 -7.06
C ARG A 103 -16.24 -5.27 -8.35
N ALA A 104 -16.96 -4.62 -9.27
CA ALA A 104 -16.40 -4.14 -10.54
C ALA A 104 -15.30 -3.08 -10.33
N ILE A 105 -15.36 -2.31 -9.25
CA ILE A 105 -14.32 -1.37 -8.85
C ILE A 105 -13.21 -2.07 -8.05
N HIS A 106 -13.59 -2.86 -7.04
CA HIS A 106 -12.64 -3.45 -6.09
C HIS A 106 -11.65 -4.40 -6.77
N PHE A 107 -12.15 -5.23 -7.71
CA PHE A 107 -11.33 -6.25 -8.34
C PHE A 107 -10.18 -5.67 -9.19
N PRO A 108 -10.40 -4.72 -10.13
CA PRO A 108 -9.30 -4.05 -10.84
C PRO A 108 -8.33 -3.32 -9.91
N VAL A 109 -8.84 -2.65 -8.87
CA VAL A 109 -8.00 -1.95 -7.89
C VAL A 109 -7.10 -2.92 -7.12
N MET A 110 -7.61 -4.10 -6.76
CA MET A 110 -6.82 -5.16 -6.13
C MET A 110 -5.72 -5.68 -7.08
N ILE A 111 -6.03 -5.90 -8.36
CA ILE A 111 -5.02 -6.26 -9.36
C ILE A 111 -3.94 -5.17 -9.50
N TYR A 112 -4.35 -3.90 -9.53
CA TYR A 112 -3.41 -2.78 -9.54
C TYR A 112 -2.48 -2.81 -8.32
N PHE A 113 -2.99 -3.01 -7.11
CA PHE A 113 -2.16 -3.10 -5.91
C PHE A 113 -1.17 -4.27 -5.97
N VAL A 114 -1.60 -5.43 -6.45
CA VAL A 114 -0.71 -6.59 -6.63
C VAL A 114 0.42 -6.25 -7.61
N ALA A 115 0.08 -5.70 -8.78
CA ALA A 115 1.08 -5.31 -9.77
C ALA A 115 2.03 -4.22 -9.25
N PHE A 116 1.49 -3.21 -8.57
CA PHE A 116 2.27 -2.15 -7.94
C PHE A 116 3.27 -2.72 -6.93
N VAL A 117 2.83 -3.59 -6.02
CA VAL A 117 3.71 -4.20 -5.01
C VAL A 117 4.81 -5.03 -5.67
N VAL A 118 4.48 -5.83 -6.68
CA VAL A 118 5.47 -6.65 -7.39
C VAL A 118 6.54 -5.77 -8.05
N VAL A 119 6.12 -4.77 -8.84
CA VAL A 119 7.06 -3.87 -9.52
C VAL A 119 7.86 -3.03 -8.53
N HIS A 120 7.20 -2.49 -7.50
CA HIS A 120 7.83 -1.65 -6.49
C HIS A 120 8.91 -2.42 -5.72
N VAL A 121 8.59 -3.61 -5.20
CA VAL A 121 9.55 -4.44 -4.45
C VAL A 121 10.69 -4.89 -5.37
N PHE A 122 10.38 -5.27 -6.62
CA PHE A 122 11.41 -5.60 -7.60
C PHE A 122 12.40 -4.43 -7.78
N LEU A 123 11.91 -3.21 -8.00
CA LEU A 123 12.77 -2.04 -8.17
C LEU A 123 13.57 -1.73 -6.91
N VAL A 124 12.98 -1.81 -5.73
CA VAL A 124 13.70 -1.63 -4.44
C VAL A 124 14.87 -2.60 -4.32
N LEU A 125 14.71 -3.85 -4.75
CA LEU A 125 15.78 -4.84 -4.69
C LEU A 125 16.80 -4.68 -5.83
N ALA A 126 16.38 -4.19 -7.00
CA ALA A 126 17.22 -4.06 -8.19
C ALA A 126 18.03 -2.75 -8.25
N THR A 127 17.61 -1.67 -7.59
CA THR A 127 18.28 -0.35 -7.61
C THR A 127 19.22 -0.12 -6.41
N GLY A 128 19.64 -1.19 -5.74
CA GLY A 128 20.51 -1.16 -4.57
C GLY A 128 19.78 -1.52 -3.28
N ALA A 129 19.46 -2.81 -3.11
CA ALA A 129 18.63 -3.33 -2.02
C ALA A 129 19.06 -2.86 -0.62
N LEU A 130 20.35 -2.96 -0.28
CA LEU A 130 20.84 -2.63 1.06
C LEU A 130 20.62 -1.14 1.38
N ARG A 131 21.04 -0.26 0.45
CA ARG A 131 20.82 1.19 0.53
C ARG A 131 19.34 1.52 0.70
N ASN A 132 18.49 0.99 -0.18
CA ASN A 132 17.06 1.27 -0.18
C ASN A 132 16.38 0.78 1.12
N LEU A 133 16.76 -0.40 1.63
CA LEU A 133 16.21 -0.93 2.87
C LEU A 133 16.68 -0.11 4.09
N ASN A 134 17.94 0.33 4.13
CA ASN A 134 18.43 1.24 5.17
C ASN A 134 17.75 2.60 5.12
N HIS A 135 17.52 3.13 3.92
CA HIS A 135 16.80 4.38 3.72
C HIS A 135 15.35 4.30 4.22
N MET A 136 14.65 3.20 3.92
CA MET A 136 13.23 3.01 4.29
C MET A 136 13.02 2.61 5.76
N TYR A 137 13.82 1.70 6.29
CA TYR A 137 13.64 1.13 7.64
C TYR A 137 14.57 1.73 8.69
N GLY A 138 15.76 2.16 8.30
CA GLY A 138 16.77 2.73 9.20
C GLY A 138 16.80 4.26 9.21
N GLY A 139 16.21 4.92 8.21
CA GLY A 139 16.30 6.37 8.04
C GLY A 139 17.72 6.86 7.76
N SER A 140 18.56 6.00 7.17
CA SER A 140 19.98 6.27 6.90
C SER A 140 20.35 5.85 5.48
N ASP A 141 21.11 6.70 4.78
CA ASP A 141 21.70 6.39 3.46
C ASP A 141 23.05 5.69 3.54
N ASP A 142 23.41 5.17 4.71
CA ASP A 142 24.69 4.47 4.90
C ASP A 142 24.62 3.07 4.27
N ASP A 143 25.39 2.88 3.21
CA ASP A 143 25.54 1.61 2.48
C ASP A 143 26.34 0.56 3.26
N ALA A 144 27.05 0.95 4.33
CA ALA A 144 27.76 0.03 5.21
C ALA A 144 26.87 -0.58 6.30
N GLY A 145 25.74 0.06 6.61
CA GLY A 145 24.80 -0.39 7.63
C GLY A 145 24.00 -1.61 7.19
N TRP A 146 23.61 -2.46 8.14
CA TRP A 146 22.68 -3.59 7.89
C TRP A 146 21.39 -3.47 8.69
N PHE A 147 21.20 -2.35 9.39
CA PHE A 147 20.11 -2.17 10.32
C PHE A 147 18.75 -2.24 9.61
N GLY A 148 18.53 -1.47 8.55
CA GLY A 148 17.26 -1.46 7.83
C GLY A 148 16.95 -2.80 7.17
N PHE A 149 17.98 -3.50 6.66
CA PHE A 149 17.84 -4.87 6.16
C PHE A 149 17.31 -5.82 7.24
N TRP A 150 17.89 -5.83 8.45
CA TRP A 150 17.45 -6.73 9.51
C TRP A 150 16.06 -6.38 10.03
N VAL A 151 15.72 -5.09 10.13
CA VAL A 151 14.35 -4.67 10.49
C VAL A 151 13.35 -5.15 9.44
N PHE A 152 13.67 -5.03 8.14
CA PHE A 152 12.85 -5.59 7.06
C PHE A 152 12.71 -7.12 7.17
N ALA A 153 13.81 -7.85 7.36
CA ALA A 153 13.76 -9.31 7.46
C ALA A 153 12.90 -9.78 8.64
N VAL A 154 13.03 -9.12 9.79
CA VAL A 154 12.20 -9.37 10.98
C VAL A 154 10.73 -9.01 10.72
N SER A 155 10.44 -7.88 10.07
CA SER A 155 9.06 -7.49 9.75
C SER A 155 8.37 -8.51 8.84
N VAL A 156 9.09 -9.01 7.82
CA VAL A 156 8.61 -10.10 6.94
C VAL A 156 8.36 -11.37 7.74
N ALA A 157 9.30 -11.78 8.60
CA ALA A 157 9.13 -12.96 9.45
C ALA A 157 7.90 -12.83 10.37
N VAL A 158 7.69 -11.66 10.96
CA VAL A 158 6.51 -11.36 11.80
C VAL A 158 5.22 -11.41 10.98
N MET A 159 5.19 -10.83 9.77
CA MET A 159 4.01 -10.90 8.89
C MET A 159 3.67 -12.33 8.50
N VAL A 160 4.67 -13.14 8.15
CA VAL A 160 4.50 -14.56 7.84
C VAL A 160 3.96 -15.32 9.05
N ALA A 161 4.57 -15.12 10.23
CA ALA A 161 4.10 -15.75 11.48
C ALA A 161 2.66 -15.33 11.81
N ALA A 162 2.33 -14.04 11.72
CA ALA A 162 0.98 -13.53 11.93
C ALA A 162 -0.03 -14.14 10.95
N TRP A 163 0.35 -14.32 9.68
CA TRP A 163 -0.50 -15.00 8.69
C TRP A 163 -0.74 -16.46 9.04
N PHE A 164 0.29 -17.19 9.50
CA PHE A 164 0.13 -18.56 9.99
C PHE A 164 -0.79 -18.62 11.22
N LEU A 165 -0.64 -17.70 12.17
CA LEU A 165 -1.44 -17.61 13.39
C LEU A 165 -2.87 -17.13 13.13
N ALA A 166 -3.12 -16.43 12.03
CA ALA A 166 -4.47 -16.03 11.61
C ALA A 166 -5.31 -17.20 11.05
N ARG A 167 -4.74 -18.41 10.91
CA ARG A 167 -5.49 -19.58 10.44
C ARG A 167 -6.57 -19.97 11.46
N PRO A 168 -7.75 -20.47 11.00
CA PRO A 168 -8.85 -20.83 11.90
C PRO A 168 -8.48 -21.80 13.02
N ILE A 169 -7.48 -22.68 12.80
CA ILE A 169 -7.01 -23.64 13.81
C ILE A 169 -6.45 -22.95 15.07
N PHE A 170 -5.85 -21.77 14.92
CA PHE A 170 -5.28 -21.00 16.03
C PHE A 170 -6.26 -19.94 16.57
N LEU A 171 -7.07 -19.33 15.70
CA LEU A 171 -8.02 -18.28 16.13
C LEU A 171 -9.26 -18.83 16.84
N ARG A 172 -9.75 -20.03 16.47
CA ARG A 172 -10.99 -20.59 17.03
C ARG A 172 -10.93 -20.84 18.54
N PRO A 173 -9.86 -21.43 19.11
CA PRO A 173 -9.75 -21.59 20.57
C PRO A 173 -9.80 -20.24 21.31
N ILE A 174 -9.08 -19.23 20.81
CA ILE A 174 -9.05 -17.89 21.42
C ILE A 174 -10.42 -17.21 21.30
N ALA A 175 -11.05 -17.28 20.14
CA ALA A 175 -12.39 -16.72 19.93
C ALA A 175 -13.44 -17.42 20.80
N SER A 176 -13.28 -18.72 21.11
CA SER A 176 -14.18 -19.46 22.00
C SER A 176 -14.12 -18.99 23.46
N LEU A 177 -13.03 -18.34 23.87
CA LEU A 177 -12.93 -17.69 25.19
C LEU A 177 -13.78 -16.42 25.29
N MET A 178 -14.13 -15.81 24.15
CA MET A 178 -14.94 -14.58 24.09
C MET A 178 -16.41 -14.85 23.75
N GLY A 179 -16.82 -16.11 23.55
CA GLY A 179 -18.20 -16.48 23.24
C GLY A 179 -18.33 -17.79 22.45
N LYS A 180 -19.56 -18.23 22.16
CA LYS A 180 -19.79 -19.44 21.36
C LYS A 180 -19.47 -19.18 19.88
N VAL A 181 -18.36 -19.74 19.41
CA VAL A 181 -18.03 -19.80 17.98
C VAL A 181 -18.73 -21.02 17.37
N SER A 182 -19.95 -20.85 16.83
CA SER A 182 -20.58 -21.90 16.04
C SER A 182 -20.01 -21.93 14.63
N ARG A 183 -20.00 -23.13 14.04
CA ARG A 183 -19.42 -23.46 12.72
C ARG A 183 -19.82 -22.52 11.59
#